data_AF-A0A2R6LL53-F1
#
_entry.id   AF-A0A2R6LL53-F1
#
_cell.length_a   1.000
_cell.length_b   1.000
_cell.length_c   1.000
_cell.angle_alpha   90.00
_cell.angle_beta   90.00
_cell.angle_gamma   90.00
#
_symmetry.space_group_name_H-M   'P 1'
#
loop_
_entity.id
_entity.type
_entity.pdbx_description
1 polymer ?
#
loop_
_entity_poly.entity_id
_entity_poly.type
_entity_poly.pdbx_seq_one_letter_code
_entity_poly.pdbx_strand_id
1 'polypeptide(L)'
;MPPHAHVVVYDRRERELLTIYDCGAAQKPPSAQLLGNLVRVDADHERSPSPTGYVVSMREPSTLVDQGDGHWVIRARSGDRDP
;
A
#
# COMPACT_ATOMS: atom_id res chain seq x y z
N MET A 1 0.97 5.83 -6.56
CA MET A 1 2.01 4.80 -6.37
C MET A 1 2.32 4.18 -7.71
N PRO A 2 3.60 4.06 -8.09
CA PRO A 2 4.01 3.40 -9.33
C PRO A 2 3.85 1.87 -9.24
N PRO A 3 3.97 1.16 -10.37
CA PRO A 3 4.25 -0.27 -10.36
C PRO A 3 5.50 -0.55 -9.50
N HIS A 4 5.52 -1.66 -8.76
CA HIS A 4 6.59 -2.01 -7.82
C HIS A 4 6.66 -1.13 -6.56
N ALA A 5 5.61 -0.36 -6.27
CA ALA A 5 5.46 0.19 -4.94
C ALA A 5 5.20 -0.93 -3.92
N HIS A 6 5.76 -0.77 -2.72
CA HIS A 6 5.50 -1.64 -1.58
C HIS A 6 4.79 -0.85 -0.49
N VAL A 7 3.77 -1.46 0.09
CA VAL A 7 3.13 -0.97 1.32
C VAL A 7 3.43 -1.98 2.41
N VAL A 8 4.24 -1.57 3.38
CA VAL A 8 4.47 -2.36 4.59
C VAL A 8 3.40 -1.97 5.59
N VAL A 9 2.60 -2.96 6.00
CA VAL A 9 1.55 -2.79 6.99
C VAL A 9 2.04 -3.41 8.29
N TYR A 10 2.18 -2.57 9.31
CA TYR A 10 2.52 -2.98 10.66
C TYR A 10 1.25 -3.06 11.50
N ASP A 11 0.93 -4.25 11.98
CA ASP A 11 -0.18 -4.49 12.89
C ASP A 11 0.14 -3.83 14.24
N ARG A 12 -0.72 -2.90 14.67
CA ARG A 12 -0.75 -2.43 16.06
C ARG A 12 -2.14 -2.68 16.61
N ARG A 13 -2.24 -2.72 17.95
CA ARG A 13 -3.44 -3.21 18.67
C ARG A 13 -4.77 -2.61 18.19
N GLU A 14 -4.80 -1.32 17.88
CA GLU A 14 -6.05 -0.60 17.53
C GLU A 14 -6.07 -0.04 16.10
N ARG A 15 -4.90 0.20 15.51
CA ARG A 15 -4.72 0.79 14.17
C ARG A 15 -3.42 0.29 13.57
N GLU A 16 -3.40 0.04 12.27
CA GLU A 16 -2.16 -0.27 11.56
C GLU A 16 -1.31 1.00 11.29
N LEU A 17 -0.04 0.79 11.01
CA LEU A 17 0.84 1.79 10.42
C LEU A 17 1.17 1.34 8.99
N LEU A 18 0.76 2.14 8.01
CA LEU A 18 1.02 1.93 6.60
C LEU A 18 2.28 2.72 6.22
N THR A 19 3.32 2.03 5.78
CA THR A 19 4.56 2.63 5.31
C THR A 19 4.71 2.37 3.81
N ILE A 20 4.75 3.42 3.01
CA ILE A 20 4.73 3.36 1.55
C ILE A 20 6.13 3.58 1.00
N TYR A 21 6.55 2.71 0.08
CA TYR A 21 7.79 2.80 -0.68
C TYR A 21 7.45 2.81 -2.17
N ASP A 22 7.72 3.91 -2.89
CA ASP A 22 7.46 4.02 -4.34
C ASP A 22 8.48 3.26 -5.22
N CYS A 23 9.46 2.56 -4.64
CA CYS A 23 10.44 1.79 -5.39
C CYS A 23 10.93 0.64 -4.51
N GLY A 24 10.96 -0.59 -5.03
CA GLY A 24 11.47 -1.78 -4.34
C GLY A 24 12.96 -1.77 -3.98
N ALA A 25 13.67 -0.67 -4.22
CA ALA A 25 15.05 -0.51 -3.75
C ALA A 25 15.05 -0.31 -2.23
N ALA A 26 15.54 -1.34 -1.51
CA ALA A 26 15.59 -1.45 -0.05
C ALA A 26 16.33 -0.33 0.72
N GLN A 27 16.85 0.69 0.03
CA GLN A 27 17.66 1.76 0.62
C GLN A 27 17.01 3.16 0.53
N LYS A 28 15.84 3.31 -0.10
CA LYS A 28 15.14 4.60 -0.11
C LYS A 28 14.32 4.78 1.17
N PRO A 29 14.27 6.01 1.73
CA PRO A 29 13.31 6.31 2.78
C PRO A 29 11.88 6.09 2.25
N PRO A 30 10.92 5.78 3.15
CA PRO A 30 9.53 5.69 2.74
C PRO A 30 9.05 7.03 2.17
N SER A 31 8.21 6.99 1.14
CA SER A 31 7.63 8.19 0.54
C SER A 31 6.48 8.74 1.37
N ALA A 32 5.80 7.89 2.14
CA ALA A 32 4.76 8.29 3.07
C ALA A 32 4.59 7.29 4.22
N GLN A 33 4.04 7.78 5.33
CA GLN A 33 3.61 6.97 6.47
C GLN A 33 2.25 7.47 6.97
N LEU A 34 1.32 6.55 7.19
CA LEU A 34 -0.08 6.85 7.54
C LEU A 34 -0.56 5.92 8.65
N LEU A 35 -1.34 6.47 9.59
CA LEU A 35 -2.00 5.69 10.63
C LEU A 35 -3.43 5.36 10.18
N GLY A 36 -3.85 4.10 10.31
CA GLY A 36 -5.17 3.64 9.88
C GLY A 36 -5.17 2.15 9.58
N ASN A 37 -6.24 1.63 9.01
CA ASN A 37 -6.35 0.21 8.64
C ASN A 37 -6.48 0.11 7.12
N LEU A 38 -5.62 -0.69 6.49
CA LEU A 38 -5.75 -1.04 5.08
C LEU A 38 -6.83 -2.12 4.96
N VAL A 39 -8.06 -1.67 4.73
CA VAL A 39 -9.23 -2.57 4.73
C VAL A 39 -9.40 -3.33 3.40
N ARG A 40 -8.82 -2.82 2.30
CA ARG A 40 -8.96 -3.44 0.97
C ARG A 40 -7.87 -3.01 -0.02
N VAL A 41 -7.55 -3.91 -0.95
CA VAL A 41 -6.67 -3.66 -2.10
C VAL A 41 -7.40 -4.09 -3.38
N ASP A 42 -7.90 -3.09 -4.12
CA ASP A 42 -8.59 -3.18 -5.41
C ASP A 42 -7.67 -2.82 -6.57
N ALA A 43 -6.49 -3.41 -6.57
CA ALA A 43 -5.47 -3.33 -7.62
C ALA A 43 -4.70 -4.66 -7.63
N ASP A 44 -4.13 -5.02 -8.77
CA ASP A 44 -3.27 -6.20 -8.90
C ASP A 44 -2.05 -6.06 -7.99
N HIS A 45 -1.89 -7.05 -7.10
CA HIS A 45 -0.89 -7.05 -6.06
C HIS A 45 -0.49 -8.47 -5.65
N GLU A 46 0.69 -8.59 -5.05
CA GLU A 46 1.04 -9.71 -4.19
C GLU A 46 0.95 -9.30 -2.73
N ARG A 47 0.54 -10.23 -1.86
CA ARG A 47 0.59 -10.05 -0.42
C ARG A 47 1.48 -11.12 0.19
N SER A 48 2.44 -10.70 1.01
CA SER A 48 3.31 -11.60 1.76
C SER A 48 3.23 -11.32 3.27
N PRO A 49 3.14 -12.36 4.12
CA PRO A 49 3.12 -12.17 5.57
C PRO A 49 4.49 -11.72 6.09
N SER A 50 4.49 -11.00 7.21
CA SER A 50 5.70 -10.64 7.95
C SER A 50 5.47 -10.84 9.47
N PRO A 51 6.52 -10.90 10.30
CA PRO A 51 6.36 -11.13 11.74
C PRO A 51 5.49 -10.11 12.47
N THR A 52 5.33 -8.90 11.92
CA THR A 52 4.62 -7.77 12.54
C THR A 52 3.48 -7.24 11.67
N GLY A 53 3.01 -8.03 10.69
CA GLY A 53 1.93 -7.66 9.79
C GLY A 53 2.14 -8.27 8.41
N TYR A 54 2.21 -7.45 7.36
CA TYR A 54 2.36 -7.95 5.98
C TYR A 54 2.89 -6.88 5.02
N VAL A 55 3.33 -7.32 3.85
CA VAL A 55 3.75 -6.44 2.75
C VAL A 55 2.81 -6.64 1.58
N VAL A 56 2.36 -5.53 0.99
CA VAL A 56 1.64 -5.50 -0.28
C VAL A 56 2.58 -4.98 -1.35
N SER A 57 2.80 -5.77 -2.40
CA SER A 57 3.63 -5.41 -3.55
C SER A 57 2.73 -5.14 -4.75
N MET A 58 2.68 -3.89 -5.19
CA MET A 58 1.81 -3.49 -6.30
C MET A 58 2.36 -3.96 -7.64
N ARG A 59 1.51 -4.58 -8.47
CA ARG A 59 1.86 -4.96 -9.85
C ARG A 59 1.46 -3.94 -10.90
N GLU A 60 0.56 -3.03 -10.55
CA GLU A 60 0.05 -2.00 -11.45
C GLU A 60 0.04 -0.61 -10.78
N PRO A 61 -0.03 0.48 -11.57
CA PRO A 61 -0.18 1.82 -11.03
C PRO A 61 -1.44 1.92 -10.16
N SER A 62 -1.31 2.52 -8.98
CA SER A 62 -2.40 2.54 -8.00
C SER A 62 -2.36 3.77 -7.10
N THR A 63 -3.45 4.02 -6.39
CA THR A 63 -3.61 5.14 -5.47
C THR A 63 -4.19 4.65 -4.16
N LEU A 64 -3.64 5.13 -3.04
CA LEU A 64 -4.22 4.93 -1.71
C LEU A 64 -5.29 6.00 -1.47
N VAL A 65 -6.50 5.57 -1.12
CA VAL A 65 -7.68 6.42 -0.98
C VAL A 65 -8.21 6.32 0.43
N ASP A 66 -8.39 7.47 1.09
CA ASP A 66 -9.07 7.56 2.38
C ASP A 66 -10.56 7.28 2.20
N GLN A 67 -11.14 6.44 3.05
CA GLN A 67 -12.58 6.16 3.09
C GLN A 67 -13.26 6.78 4.31
N GLY A 68 -12.53 7.52 5.13
CA GLY A 68 -12.98 8.01 6.44
C GLY A 68 -12.66 7.03 7.57
N ASP A 69 -12.75 7.50 8.81
CA ASP A 69 -12.51 6.73 10.04
C ASP A 69 -11.14 6.02 10.12
N GLY A 70 -10.15 6.52 9.37
CA GLY A 70 -8.83 5.91 9.27
C GLY A 70 -8.83 4.61 8.46
N HIS A 71 -9.83 4.39 7.61
CA HIS A 71 -9.86 3.28 6.67
C HIS A 71 -9.25 3.68 5.33
N TRP A 72 -8.34 2.85 4.85
CA TRP A 72 -7.63 3.07 3.60
C TRP A 72 -7.92 1.95 2.60
N VAL A 73 -8.07 2.32 1.33
CA VAL A 73 -8.22 1.39 0.22
C VAL A 73 -7.22 1.72 -0.87
N ILE A 74 -6.49 0.73 -1.37
CA ILE A 74 -5.68 0.89 -2.58
C ILE A 74 -6.55 0.60 -3.78
N ARG A 75 -6.61 1.50 -4.76
CA ARG A 75 -7.35 1.32 -6.02
C ARG A 75 -6.42 1.40 -7.21
N ALA A 76 -6.69 0.63 -8.26
CA ALA A 76 -5.98 0.76 -9.53
C ALA A 76 -6.15 2.20 -10.07
N ARG A 77 -5.06 2.78 -10.55
CA ARG A 77 -5.09 4.08 -11.21
C ARG A 77 -5.56 3.83 -12.64
N SER A 78 -6.86 3.99 -12.87
CA SER A 78 -7.45 3.91 -14.20
C SER A 78 -6.85 5.03 -15.07
N GLY A 79 -5.85 4.71 -15.89
CA GLY A 79 -5.14 5.71 -16.69
C GLY A 79 -4.03 5.22 -17.62
N ASP A 80 -3.42 4.05 -17.38
CA ASP A 80 -2.33 3.52 -18.23
C ASP A 80 -2.75 2.32 -19.11
N ARG A 81 -4.02 2.28 -19.53
CA ARG A 81 -4.44 1.44 -20.66
C ARG A 81 -4.65 2.36 -21.86
N ASP A 82 -3.54 2.78 -22.46
CA ASP A 82 -3.55 3.30 -23.83
C ASP A 82 -3.91 2.11 -24.75
N PRO A 83 -4.99 2.19 -25.56
CA PRO A 83 -5.37 1.12 -26.48
C PRO A 83 -4.32 0.87 -27.58
#